data_AF-A0A8S4SJ48-F1
#
_entry.id   AF-A0A8S4SJ48-F1
#
_cell.length_a   1.000
_cell.length_b   1.000
_cell.length_c   1.000
_cell.angle_alpha   90.00
_cell.angle_beta   90.00
_cell.angle_gamma   90.00
#
_symmetry.space_group_name_H-M   'P 1'
#
loop_
_entity.id
_entity.type
_entity.pdbx_description
1 polymer ?
#
loop_
_entity_poly.entity_id
_entity_poly.type
_entity_poly.pdbx_seq_one_letter_code
_entity_poly.pdbx_strand_id
1 'polypeptide(L)'
;MNNPGSITSSHFNPRNPTIVISHGWLSNMKTNLNPVIRDAYLRLKETNVIVLDWMRLAIAPYPTAVRGVPDIGRGLGQFLNFLHRTTGAPFNTMHLIGFSLGGHVVGNAGRYLGGRVARITSK
;
A
#
# COMPACT_ATOMS: atom_id res chain seq x y z
N MET A 1 9.64 6.39 9.87
CA MET A 1 8.92 6.55 8.58
C MET A 1 9.37 7.86 7.96
N ASN A 2 9.47 7.94 6.62
CA ASN A 2 9.78 9.14 5.83
C ASN A 2 11.27 9.57 5.78
N ASN A 3 12.15 8.66 5.35
CA ASN A 3 13.53 9.00 4.98
C ASN A 3 13.61 9.13 3.44
N PRO A 4 13.88 10.32 2.87
CA PRO A 4 14.03 10.48 1.41
C PRO A 4 15.13 9.57 0.84
N GLY A 5 16.19 9.35 1.61
CA GLY A 5 17.31 8.49 1.26
C GLY A 5 16.89 7.05 0.95
N SER A 6 15.87 6.51 1.63
CA SER A 6 15.40 5.14 1.38
C SER A 6 14.64 5.01 0.05
N ILE A 7 14.06 6.11 -0.46
CA ILE A 7 13.42 6.11 -1.78
C ILE A 7 14.49 6.23 -2.85
N THR A 8 15.43 7.18 -2.71
CA THR A 8 16.49 7.41 -3.70
C THR A 8 17.49 6.25 -3.79
N SER A 9 17.66 5.47 -2.73
CA SER A 9 18.49 4.25 -2.73
C SER A 9 17.76 3.02 -3.26
N SER A 10 16.50 3.14 -3.67
CA SER A 10 15.69 2.05 -4.22
C SER A 10 15.59 2.16 -5.74
N HIS A 11 15.00 1.14 -6.38
CA HIS A 11 14.69 1.16 -7.81
C HIS A 11 13.37 1.89 -8.13
N PHE A 12 12.85 2.70 -7.21
CA PHE A 12 11.60 3.43 -7.42
C PHE A 12 11.75 4.44 -8.56
N ASN A 13 10.85 4.38 -9.54
CA ASN A 13 10.81 5.31 -10.66
C ASN A 13 9.46 6.05 -10.69
N PRO A 14 9.40 7.37 -10.46
CA PRO A 14 8.14 8.12 -10.45
C PRO A 14 7.40 8.15 -11.79
N ARG A 15 8.06 7.79 -12.90
CA ARG A 15 7.43 7.66 -14.22
C ARG A 15 6.63 6.36 -14.37
N ASN A 16 6.89 5.37 -13.52
CA ASN A 16 6.22 4.08 -13.57
C ASN A 16 4.97 4.08 -12.66
N PRO A 17 3.88 3.39 -13.05
CA PRO A 17 2.73 3.21 -12.19
C PRO A 17 3.12 2.59 -10.84
N THR A 18 2.39 2.94 -9.78
CA THR A 18 2.66 2.41 -8.44
C THR A 18 1.50 1.54 -7.96
N ILE A 19 1.78 0.26 -7.70
CA ILE A 19 0.83 -0.69 -7.15
C ILE A 19 1.16 -0.89 -5.67
N VAL A 20 0.18 -0.66 -4.81
CA VAL A 20 0.31 -0.86 -3.36
C VAL A 20 -0.56 -2.04 -2.96
N ILE A 21 0.00 -2.99 -2.23
CA ILE A 21 -0.70 -4.20 -1.79
C ILE A 21 -0.72 -4.24 -0.26
N SER A 22 -1.90 -4.42 0.32
CA SER A 22 -2.10 -4.60 1.76
C SER A 22 -2.74 -5.95 2.06
N HIS A 23 -2.08 -6.73 2.92
CA HIS A 23 -2.61 -8.00 3.41
C HIS A 23 -3.73 -7.79 4.45
N GLY A 24 -4.39 -8.88 4.85
CA GLY A 24 -5.50 -8.88 5.81
C GLY A 24 -5.11 -9.31 7.22
N TRP A 25 -6.14 -9.64 8.01
CA TRP A 25 -6.02 -10.24 9.34
C TRP A 25 -5.34 -11.63 9.27
N LEU A 26 -4.55 -11.98 10.28
CA LEU A 26 -3.77 -13.24 10.35
C LEU A 26 -2.88 -13.50 9.13
N SER A 27 -2.43 -12.44 8.46
CA SER A 27 -1.66 -12.49 7.22
C SER A 27 -0.44 -11.56 7.30
N ASN A 28 0.46 -11.65 6.32
CA ASN A 28 1.67 -10.83 6.22
C ASN A 28 2.06 -10.59 4.76
N MET A 29 3.20 -9.91 4.53
CA MET A 29 3.69 -9.61 3.17
C MET A 29 3.94 -10.85 2.29
N LYS A 30 4.17 -12.03 2.88
CA LYS A 30 4.46 -13.29 2.16
C LYS A 30 3.23 -14.13 1.85
N THR A 31 2.04 -13.78 2.37
CA THR A 31 0.82 -14.57 2.11
C THR A 31 0.49 -14.58 0.61
N ASN A 32 0.16 -15.77 0.08
CA ASN A 32 0.18 -16.18 -1.34
C ASN A 32 -0.34 -15.19 -2.39
N LEU A 33 -1.29 -14.32 -2.06
CA LEU A 33 -1.82 -13.33 -3.01
C LEU A 33 -0.82 -12.21 -3.34
N ASN A 34 0.02 -11.80 -2.39
CA ASN A 34 0.94 -10.67 -2.60
C ASN A 34 2.06 -11.00 -3.60
N PRO A 35 2.76 -12.16 -3.51
CA PRO A 35 3.78 -12.53 -4.48
C PRO A 35 3.22 -12.75 -5.89
N VAL A 36 2.05 -13.38 -6.02
CA VAL A 36 1.43 -13.66 -7.33
C VAL A 36 1.08 -12.36 -8.05
N ILE A 37 0.49 -11.40 -7.34
CA ILE A 37 0.12 -10.10 -7.93
C ILE A 37 1.37 -9.28 -8.25
N ARG A 38 2.35 -9.24 -7.33
CA ARG A 38 3.65 -8.62 -7.60
C ARG A 38 4.26 -9.17 -8.89
N ASP A 39 4.38 -10.48 -9.00
CA ASP A 39 5.04 -11.13 -10.13
C ASP A 39 4.26 -10.95 -11.43
N ALA A 40 2.92 -10.94 -11.37
CA ALA A 40 2.09 -10.66 -12.53
C ALA A 40 2.32 -9.22 -13.06
N TYR A 41 2.37 -8.22 -12.17
CA TYR A 41 2.62 -6.84 -12.59
C TYR A 41 4.05 -6.64 -13.09
N LEU A 42 5.05 -7.21 -12.42
CA LEU A 42 6.45 -7.12 -12.84
C LEU A 42 6.72 -7.78 -14.20
N ARG A 43 5.96 -8.82 -14.57
CA ARG A 43 6.09 -9.48 -15.88
C ARG A 43 5.45 -8.70 -17.04
N LEU A 44 4.45 -7.87 -16.77
CA LEU A 44 3.63 -7.24 -17.82
C LEU A 44 4.05 -5.81 -18.13
N LYS A 45 4.61 -5.07 -17.17
CA LYS A 45 4.96 -3.66 -17.33
C LYS A 45 5.95 -3.19 -16.28
N GLU A 46 6.83 -2.26 -16.64
CA GLU A 46 7.64 -1.54 -15.65
C GLU A 46 6.74 -0.82 -14.64
N THR A 47 6.78 -1.28 -13.39
CA THR A 47 5.84 -0.89 -12.34
C THR A 47 6.56 -0.89 -11.00
N ASN A 48 6.29 0.12 -10.15
CA ASN A 48 6.71 0.08 -8.76
C ASN A 48 5.71 -0.75 -7.95
N VAL A 49 6.17 -1.78 -7.24
CA VAL A 49 5.31 -2.56 -6.34
C VAL A 49 5.72 -2.32 -4.89
N ILE A 50 4.76 -1.90 -4.06
CA ILE A 50 4.94 -1.64 -2.64
C ILE A 50 4.02 -2.57 -1.87
N VAL A 51 4.58 -3.39 -0.97
CA VAL A 51 3.80 -4.26 -0.09
C VAL A 51 3.80 -3.66 1.31
N LEU A 52 2.62 -3.35 1.83
CA LEU A 52 2.44 -2.87 3.20
C LEU A 52 2.38 -4.08 4.15
N ASP A 53 3.43 -4.25 4.95
CA ASP A 53 3.44 -5.20 6.06
C ASP A 53 3.00 -4.52 7.36
N TRP A 54 1.85 -4.95 7.88
CA TRP A 54 1.28 -4.52 9.16
C TRP A 54 1.00 -5.73 10.06
N MET A 55 1.73 -6.84 9.86
CA MET A 55 1.56 -8.12 10.56
C MET A 55 1.50 -7.95 12.09
N ARG A 56 2.30 -7.05 12.66
CA ARG A 56 2.35 -6.79 14.11
C ARG A 56 0.98 -6.53 14.73
N LEU A 57 0.10 -5.82 14.03
CA LEU A 57 -1.27 -5.59 14.46
C LEU A 57 -2.24 -6.62 13.86
N ALA A 58 -1.96 -7.11 12.65
CA ALA A 58 -2.83 -8.05 11.96
C ALA A 58 -2.95 -9.42 12.66
N ILE A 59 -2.00 -9.80 13.52
CA ILE A 59 -2.06 -11.05 14.31
C ILE A 59 -2.80 -10.89 15.65
N ALA A 60 -3.20 -9.68 16.01
CA ALA A 60 -3.98 -9.44 17.23
C ALA A 60 -5.39 -10.05 17.12
N PRO A 61 -6.10 -10.26 18.25
CA PRO A 61 -7.51 -10.62 18.23
C PRO A 61 -8.31 -9.67 17.33
N TYR A 62 -9.28 -10.22 16.60
CA TYR A 62 -10.01 -9.48 15.56
C TYR A 62 -10.51 -8.09 15.99
N PRO A 63 -11.12 -7.90 17.19
CA PRO A 63 -11.55 -6.57 17.63
C PRO A 63 -10.39 -5.57 17.75
N THR A 64 -9.22 -6.01 18.21
CA THR A 64 -8.02 -5.18 18.32
C THR A 64 -7.47 -4.84 16.94
N ALA A 65 -7.38 -5.82 16.04
CA ALA A 65 -6.92 -5.60 14.67
C ALA A 65 -7.80 -4.56 13.94
N VAL A 66 -9.12 -4.72 14.01
CA VAL A 66 -10.10 -3.80 13.41
C VAL A 66 -9.95 -2.37 13.95
N ARG A 67 -9.78 -2.21 15.26
CA ARG A 67 -9.64 -0.88 15.88
C ARG A 67 -8.41 -0.11 15.39
N GLY A 68 -7.33 -0.79 15.02
CA GLY A 68 -6.13 -0.11 14.52
C GLY A 68 -6.08 0.07 13.00
N VAL A 69 -6.98 -0.53 12.22
CA VAL A 69 -7.05 -0.36 10.75
C VAL A 69 -7.07 1.12 10.31
N PRO A 70 -7.84 2.03 10.96
CA PRO A 70 -7.83 3.44 10.59
C PRO A 70 -6.45 4.10 10.70
N ASP A 71 -5.66 3.74 11.71
CA ASP A 71 -4.33 4.30 11.94
C ASP A 71 -3.30 3.72 10.97
N ILE A 72 -3.38 2.42 10.66
CA ILE A 72 -2.57 1.80 9.60
C ILE A 72 -2.86 2.46 8.24
N GLY A 73 -4.14 2.66 7.91
CA GLY A 73 -4.54 3.32 6.67
C GLY A 73 -4.09 4.78 6.61
N ARG A 74 -4.15 5.51 7.74
CA ARG A 74 -3.62 6.88 7.84
C ARG A 74 -2.11 6.90 7.61
N GLY A 75 -1.37 5.97 8.22
CA GLY A 75 0.07 5.82 8.02
C GLY A 75 0.43 5.53 6.56
N LEU A 76 -0.32 4.66 5.89
CA LEU A 76 -0.15 4.41 4.46
C LEU A 76 -0.42 5.68 3.63
N GLY A 77 -1.50 6.40 3.92
CA GLY A 77 -1.81 7.66 3.24
C GLY A 77 -0.72 8.73 3.43
N GLN A 78 -0.16 8.85 4.64
CA GLN A 78 0.96 9.73 4.94
C GLN A 78 2.20 9.35 4.13
N PHE A 79 2.54 8.06 4.08
CA PHE A 79 3.66 7.55 3.30
C PHE A 79 3.49 7.84 1.80
N LEU A 80 2.30 7.61 1.22
CA LEU A 80 2.05 7.88 -0.20
C LEU A 80 2.09 9.37 -0.52
N ASN A 81 1.62 10.22 0.40
CA ASN A 81 1.75 11.67 0.25
C ASN A 81 3.22 12.12 0.35
N PHE A 82 4.00 11.51 1.23
CA PHE A 82 5.44 11.72 1.31
C PHE A 82 6.13 11.30 0.00
N LEU A 83 5.84 10.09 -0.50
CA LEU A 83 6.35 9.57 -1.76
C LEU A 83 6.07 10.52 -2.94
N HIS A 84 4.83 11.00 -3.05
CA HIS A 84 4.43 11.99 -4.04
C HIS A 84 5.26 13.29 -3.91
N ARG A 85 5.37 13.85 -2.70
CA ARG A 85 6.12 15.10 -2.46
C ARG A 85 7.61 14.96 -2.74
N THR A 86 8.20 13.79 -2.47
CA THR A 86 9.64 13.56 -2.64
C THR A 86 10.01 13.24 -4.08
N THR A 87 9.15 12.56 -4.83
CA THR A 87 9.51 12.02 -6.16
C THR A 87 8.73 12.64 -7.32
N GLY A 88 7.63 13.34 -7.04
CA GLY A 88 6.68 13.80 -8.04
C GLY A 88 5.73 12.72 -8.56
N ALA A 89 5.80 11.48 -8.06
CA ALA A 89 4.92 10.39 -8.49
C ALA A 89 3.44 10.77 -8.31
N PRO A 90 2.62 10.81 -9.38
CA PRO A 90 1.28 11.37 -9.29
C PRO A 90 0.29 10.37 -8.69
N PHE A 91 -0.67 10.85 -7.88
CA PHE A 91 -1.67 9.97 -7.25
C PHE A 91 -2.55 9.23 -8.27
N ASN A 92 -2.79 9.83 -9.43
CA ASN A 92 -3.61 9.26 -10.50
C ASN A 92 -2.92 8.10 -11.26
N THR A 93 -1.69 7.71 -10.90
CA THR A 93 -1.03 6.47 -11.35
C THR A 93 -0.89 5.43 -10.24
N MET A 94 -1.49 5.68 -9.07
CA MET A 94 -1.45 4.78 -7.92
C MET A 94 -2.70 3.90 -7.86
N HIS A 95 -2.50 2.59 -7.72
CA HIS A 95 -3.55 1.60 -7.50
C HIS A 95 -3.33 0.89 -6.17
N LEU A 96 -4.28 1.03 -5.26
CA LEU A 96 -4.24 0.36 -3.96
C LEU A 96 -5.08 -0.91 -3.98
N ILE A 97 -4.51 -2.02 -3.54
CA ILE A 97 -5.14 -3.34 -3.50
C ILE A 97 -5.12 -3.81 -2.05
N GLY A 98 -6.29 -4.13 -1.50
CA GLY A 98 -6.42 -4.63 -0.15
C GLY A 98 -7.19 -5.94 -0.09
N PHE A 99 -6.70 -6.89 0.71
CA PHE A 99 -7.36 -8.18 0.95
C PHE A 99 -7.94 -8.24 2.35
N SER A 100 -9.19 -8.67 2.51
CA SER A 100 -9.88 -8.77 3.81
C SER A 100 -9.80 -7.42 4.55
N LEU A 101 -9.29 -7.38 5.79
CA LEU A 101 -9.06 -6.11 6.53
C LEU A 101 -8.14 -5.12 5.78
N GLY A 102 -7.26 -5.61 4.91
CA GLY A 102 -6.43 -4.77 4.05
C GLY A 102 -7.26 -3.88 3.11
N GLY A 103 -8.47 -4.31 2.72
CA GLY A 103 -9.42 -3.50 1.96
C GLY A 103 -9.79 -2.21 2.69
N HIS A 104 -10.07 -2.30 3.99
CA HIS A 104 -10.34 -1.14 4.83
C HIS A 104 -9.08 -0.29 5.07
N VAL A 105 -7.89 -0.89 5.13
CA VAL A 105 -6.61 -0.16 5.22
C VAL A 105 -6.44 0.74 3.99
N VAL A 106 -6.57 0.18 2.78
CA VAL A 106 -6.41 0.96 1.53
C VAL A 106 -7.54 1.98 1.34
N GLY A 107 -8.76 1.68 1.80
CA GLY A 107 -9.86 2.63 1.84
C GLY A 107 -9.57 3.85 2.73
N ASN A 108 -9.03 3.62 3.93
CA ASN A 108 -8.62 4.70 4.84
C ASN A 108 -7.46 5.52 4.26
N ALA A 109 -6.50 4.89 3.57
CA ALA A 109 -5.44 5.60 2.86
C ALA A 109 -6.00 6.48 1.72
N GLY A 110 -6.93 5.95 0.91
CA GLY A 110 -7.60 6.71 -0.14
C GLY A 110 -8.37 7.93 0.41
N ARG A 111 -9.09 7.75 1.52
CA ARG A 111 -9.76 8.84 2.23
C ARG A 111 -8.78 9.90 2.73
N TYR A 112 -7.66 9.50 3.34
CA TYR A 112 -6.61 10.43 3.77
C TYR A 112 -6.04 11.24 2.60
N LEU A 113 -5.90 10.61 1.44
CA LEU A 113 -5.42 11.26 0.21
C LEU A 113 -6.51 12.06 -0.52
N GLY A 114 -7.71 12.23 0.05
CA GLY A 114 -8.80 12.99 -0.56
C GLY A 114 -9.34 12.36 -1.85
N GLY A 115 -9.27 11.03 -1.98
CA GLY A 115 -9.78 10.32 -3.16
C GLY A 115 -8.95 10.51 -4.44
N ARG A 116 -7.75 11.09 -4.36
CA ARG A 116 -6.89 11.39 -5.52
C ARG A 116 -6.22 10.17 -6.16
N VAL A 117 -6.26 9.01 -5.48
CA VAL A 117 -5.68 7.77 -6.02
C VAL A 117 -6.52 7.26 -7.18
N ALA A 118 -5.87 6.72 -8.21
CA ALA A 118 -6.53 6.30 -9.44
C ALA A 118 -7.58 5.21 -9.21
N ARG A 119 -7.25 4.25 -8.34
CA ARG A 119 -8.06 3.05 -8.15
C ARG A 119 -7.83 2.42 -6.78
N ILE A 120 -8.91 1.86 -6.23
CA ILE A 120 -8.88 0.95 -5.09
C ILE A 120 -9.55 -0.36 -5.50
N THR A 121 -8.91 -1.50 -5.25
CA THR A 121 -9.53 -2.83 -5.35
C THR A 121 -9.55 -3.46 -3.97
N SER A 122 -10.72 -3.92 -3.53
CA SER A 122 -10.89 -4.67 -2.27
C SER A 122 -11.41 -6.07 -2.59
N LYS A 123 -10.81 -7.11 -1.99
CA LYS A 123 -11.19 -8.51 -2.16
C LYS A 123 -11.23 -9.26 -0.85
#